data_AF-A0A2S4VJF0-F1
#
_entry.id   AF-A0A2S4VJF0-F1
#
_cell.length_a   1.000
_cell.length_b   1.000
_cell.length_c   1.000
_cell.angle_alpha   90.00
_cell.angle_beta   90.00
_cell.angle_gamma   90.00
#
_symmetry.space_group_name_H-M   'P 1'
#
loop_
_entity.id
_entity.type
_entity.pdbx_description
1 polymer ?
#
loop_
_entity_poly.entity_id
_entity_poly.type
_entity_poly.pdbx_seq_one_letter_code
_entity_poly.pdbx_strand_id
1 'polypeptide(L)'
;MDIKNSITDHTEFSGRDDTSDSSAAEQHKAKAVSPEDAVRKIVCELLALVHKVPLIIQILLVQYSISISPSTLTRKRQVWGLRQNEIPKPAVSELSAPIRDSLLSS
;
A
#
# COMPACT_ATOMS: atom_id res chain seq x y z
N MET A 1 -30.07 -9.33 61.28
CA MET A 1 -30.19 -8.43 60.13
C MET A 1 -30.52 -9.27 58.93
N ASP A 2 -31.65 -8.94 58.32
CA ASP A 2 -32.57 -9.83 57.63
C ASP A 2 -32.16 -10.12 56.18
N ILE A 3 -32.15 -11.40 55.80
CA ILE A 3 -32.00 -11.84 54.40
C ILE A 3 -33.40 -11.85 53.79
N LYS A 4 -33.77 -10.77 53.08
CA LYS A 4 -35.03 -10.71 52.36
C LYS A 4 -34.90 -11.42 51.02
N ASN A 5 -35.28 -12.70 51.01
CA ASN A 5 -35.54 -13.47 49.80
C ASN A 5 -36.81 -12.91 49.14
N SER A 6 -36.68 -12.21 48.01
CA SER A 6 -37.81 -11.73 47.21
C SER A 6 -37.81 -12.47 45.88
N ILE A 7 -38.58 -13.55 45.81
CA ILE A 7 -38.95 -14.22 44.56
C ILE A 7 -40.24 -13.55 44.10
N THR A 8 -40.21 -12.93 42.93
CA THR A 8 -41.43 -12.53 42.23
C THR A 8 -41.22 -12.78 40.74
N ASP A 9 -41.89 -13.83 40.26
CA ASP A 9 -42.03 -14.23 38.87
C ASP A 9 -42.77 -13.16 38.05
N HIS A 10 -42.12 -12.66 36.99
CA HIS A 10 -42.83 -12.07 35.86
C HIS A 10 -42.22 -12.60 34.57
N THR A 11 -42.79 -13.72 34.11
CA THR A 11 -42.63 -14.24 32.75
C THR A 11 -43.57 -13.44 31.85
N GLU A 12 -43.03 -12.53 31.06
CA GLU A 12 -43.74 -11.94 29.92
C GLU A 12 -43.07 -12.40 28.63
N PHE A 13 -43.55 -13.55 28.15
CA PHE A 13 -43.29 -14.05 26.81
C PHE A 13 -44.07 -13.17 25.83
N SER A 14 -43.39 -12.21 25.21
CA SER A 14 -43.93 -11.49 24.06
C SER A 14 -43.27 -12.02 22.79
N GLY A 15 -43.90 -13.06 22.23
CA GLY A 15 -43.60 -13.50 20.88
C GLY A 15 -44.27 -12.57 19.86
N ARG A 16 -43.47 -11.93 19.01
CA ARG A 16 -43.89 -11.62 17.64
C ARG A 16 -42.70 -11.58 16.70
N ASP A 17 -42.68 -12.57 15.82
CA ASP A 17 -41.91 -12.63 14.59
C ASP A 17 -42.51 -11.63 13.59
N ASP A 18 -41.66 -10.81 13.00
CA ASP A 18 -41.88 -10.23 11.67
C ASP A 18 -40.50 -9.84 11.11
N THR A 19 -39.97 -10.74 10.29
CA THR A 19 -38.83 -10.55 9.41
C THR A 19 -39.02 -9.33 8.51
N SER A 20 -38.01 -8.46 8.42
CA SER A 20 -37.79 -7.64 7.22
C SER A 20 -36.30 -7.32 7.11
N ASP A 21 -35.68 -8.15 6.27
CA ASP A 21 -34.56 -7.90 5.37
C ASP A 21 -33.61 -6.73 5.63
N SER A 22 -32.34 -7.12 5.71
CA SER A 22 -31.27 -6.49 4.94
C SER A 22 -31.06 -4.99 5.17
N SER A 23 -30.63 -4.64 6.38
CA SER A 23 -29.56 -3.64 6.47
C SER A 23 -28.26 -4.40 6.28
N ALA A 24 -27.69 -4.24 5.09
CA ALA A 24 -26.38 -4.74 4.73
C ALA A 24 -25.41 -4.47 5.88
N ALA A 25 -25.11 -5.51 6.66
CA ALA A 25 -23.80 -5.64 7.23
C ALA A 25 -22.87 -5.72 6.01
N GLU A 26 -22.54 -4.57 5.42
CA GLU A 26 -21.20 -4.31 4.92
C GLU A 26 -20.29 -4.53 6.13
N GLN A 27 -20.08 -5.82 6.42
CA GLN A 27 -18.82 -6.30 6.90
C GLN A 27 -17.88 -5.80 5.82
N HIS A 28 -17.35 -4.59 6.02
CA HIS A 28 -16.01 -4.26 5.60
C HIS A 28 -15.19 -5.40 6.19
N LYS A 29 -15.06 -6.47 5.40
CA LYS A 29 -14.13 -7.54 5.59
C LYS A 29 -12.82 -6.81 5.45
N ALA A 30 -12.36 -6.24 6.57
CA ALA A 30 -11.06 -5.65 6.73
C ALA A 30 -10.13 -6.82 6.50
N LYS A 31 -9.84 -7.02 5.21
CA LYS A 31 -8.98 -8.08 4.71
C LYS A 31 -7.70 -7.83 5.47
N ALA A 32 -7.35 -8.73 6.39
CA ALA A 32 -6.20 -8.56 7.26
C ALA A 32 -5.03 -8.17 6.37
N VAL A 33 -4.66 -6.90 6.40
CA VAL A 33 -3.65 -6.36 5.49
C VAL A 33 -2.36 -6.98 5.99
N SER A 34 -1.70 -7.73 5.10
CA SER A 34 -0.37 -8.28 5.43
C SER A 34 0.51 -7.12 5.89
N PRO A 35 1.33 -7.31 6.94
CA PRO A 35 2.25 -6.26 7.39
C PRO A 35 3.11 -5.73 6.23
N GLU A 36 3.44 -6.59 5.26
CA GLU A 36 4.17 -6.20 4.05
C GLU A 36 3.38 -5.26 3.13
N ASP A 37 2.08 -5.50 2.97
CA ASP A 37 1.20 -4.65 2.16
C ASP A 37 0.98 -3.28 2.80
N ALA A 38 0.96 -3.22 4.14
CA ALA A 38 0.92 -1.96 4.89
C ALA A 38 2.19 -1.13 4.64
N VAL A 39 3.38 -1.75 4.74
CA VAL A 39 4.65 -1.08 4.43
C VAL A 39 4.67 -0.61 2.97
N ARG A 40 4.22 -1.45 2.04
CA ARG A 40 4.13 -1.08 0.62
C ARG A 40 3.28 0.17 0.42
N LYS A 41 2.10 0.22 1.04
CA LYS A 41 1.18 1.36 0.94
C LYS A 41 1.83 2.66 1.44
N ILE A 42 2.46 2.62 2.62
CA ILE A 42 3.18 3.77 3.20
C ILE A 42 4.29 4.24 2.25
N VAL A 43 5.10 3.32 1.74
CA VAL A 43 6.20 3.67 0.81
C VAL A 43 5.67 4.29 -0.49
N CYS A 44 4.54 3.81 -1.02
CA CYS A 44 3.89 4.41 -2.19
C CYS A 44 3.44 5.86 -1.91
N GLU A 45 2.80 6.10 -0.77
CA GLU A 45 2.35 7.43 -0.36
C GLU A 45 3.54 8.39 -0.20
N LEU A 46 4.62 7.94 0.45
CA LEU A 46 5.83 8.76 0.62
C LEU A 46 6.54 9.06 -0.71
N LEU A 47 6.50 8.14 -1.67
CA LEU A 47 7.03 8.37 -3.01
C LEU A 47 6.15 9.34 -3.81
N ALA A 48 4.83 9.31 -3.64
CA ALA A 48 3.90 10.27 -4.25
C ALA A 48 4.13 11.70 -3.75
N LEU A 49 4.56 11.85 -2.50
CA LEU A 49 4.99 13.13 -1.90
C LEU A 49 6.39 13.59 -2.35
N VAL A 50 7.01 12.90 -3.32
CA VAL A 50 8.33 13.24 -3.90
C VAL A 50 9.46 13.22 -2.85
N HIS A 51 9.31 12.41 -1.80
CA HIS A 51 10.37 12.25 -0.81
C HIS A 51 11.54 11.42 -1.36
N LYS A 52 12.76 11.86 -1.04
CA LYS A 52 13.99 11.12 -1.36
C LYS A 52 14.12 9.90 -0.45
N VAL A 53 14.77 8.85 -0.95
CA VAL A 53 14.96 7.56 -0.25
C VAL A 53 15.48 7.70 1.20
N PRO A 54 16.49 8.53 1.52
CA PRO A 54 16.95 8.69 2.90
C PRO A 54 15.86 9.21 3.85
N LEU A 55 15.02 10.14 3.36
CA LEU A 55 13.92 10.70 4.13
C LEU A 55 12.82 9.67 4.37
N ILE A 56 12.52 8.84 3.36
CA ILE A 56 11.57 7.73 3.49
C ILE A 56 12.01 6.76 4.60
N ILE A 57 13.30 6.42 4.65
CA ILE A 57 13.85 5.54 5.70
C ILE A 57 13.71 6.17 7.08
N GLN A 58 13.98 7.47 7.19
CA GLN A 58 13.83 8.19 8.45
C GLN A 58 12.37 8.23 8.91
N ILE A 59 11.42 8.48 7.99
CA ILE A 59 9.98 8.49 8.30
C ILE A 59 9.51 7.09 8.73
N LEU A 60 9.94 6.03 8.02
CA LEU A 60 9.63 4.65 8.39
C LEU A 60 10.11 4.31 9.80
N LEU A 61 11.32 4.76 10.16
CA LEU A 61 11.87 4.52 11.49
C LEU A 61 11.14 5.34 12.57
N VAL A 62 11.00 6.66 12.37
CA VAL A 62 10.52 7.58 13.41
C VAL A 62 9.01 7.49 13.61
N GLN A 63 8.23 7.44 12.53
CA GLN A 63 6.77 7.48 12.62
C GLN A 63 6.15 6.08 12.75
N TYR A 64 6.75 5.09 12.08
CA TYR A 64 6.16 3.75 11.99
C TYR A 64 6.95 2.68 12.76
N SER A 65 8.08 3.03 13.40
CA SER A 65 8.97 2.08 14.08
C SER A 65 9.46 0.93 13.18
N ILE A 66 9.52 1.16 11.87
CA ILE A 66 9.98 0.20 10.87
C ILE A 66 11.44 0.50 10.54
N SER A 67 12.34 -0.34 11.04
CA SER A 67 13.75 -0.29 10.67
C SER A 67 13.97 -1.06 9.37
N ILE A 68 14.42 -0.37 8.32
CA ILE A 68 14.77 -0.97 7.03
C ILE A 68 16.05 -0.35 6.49
N SER A 69 16.93 -1.19 5.93
CA SER A 69 18.15 -0.69 5.30
C SER A 69 17.82 -0.05 3.94
N PRO A 70 18.65 0.90 3.45
CA PRO A 70 18.49 1.47 2.11
C PRO A 70 18.48 0.42 0.99
N SER A 71 19.30 -0.63 1.12
CA SER A 71 19.37 -1.72 0.14
C SER A 71 18.08 -2.55 0.12
N THR A 72 17.53 -2.87 1.28
CA THR A 72 16.28 -3.62 1.43
C THR A 72 15.12 -2.81 0.86
N LEU A 73 15.04 -1.51 1.17
CA LEU A 73 14.01 -0.63 0.62
C LEU A 73 14.13 -0.54 -0.91
N THR A 74 15.35 -0.47 -1.45
CA THR A 74 15.58 -0.47 -2.90
C THR A 74 15.10 -1.77 -3.54
N ARG A 75 15.41 -2.92 -2.94
CA ARG A 75 14.96 -4.24 -3.43
C ARG A 75 13.44 -4.36 -3.38
N LYS A 76 12.81 -3.94 -2.28
CA LYS A 76 11.34 -3.94 -2.16
C LYS A 76 10.69 -3.05 -3.23
N ARG A 77 11.22 -1.85 -3.45
CA ARG A 77 10.75 -0.96 -4.53
C ARG A 77 10.86 -1.59 -5.91
N GLN A 78 11.89 -2.38 -6.19
CA GLN A 78 12.00 -3.14 -7.44
C GLN A 78 10.92 -4.21 -7.54
N VAL A 79 10.76 -5.03 -6.49
CA VAL A 79 9.74 -6.10 -6.43
C VAL A 79 8.33 -5.52 -6.59
N TRP A 80 8.08 -4.34 -6.05
CA TRP A 80 6.78 -3.66 -6.13
C TRP A 80 6.58 -2.82 -7.40
N GLY A 81 7.57 -2.77 -8.31
CA GLY A 81 7.46 -1.95 -9.53
C GLY A 81 7.44 -0.43 -9.28
N LEU A 82 7.94 0.04 -8.12
CA LEU A 82 7.94 1.46 -7.72
C LEU A 82 9.19 2.23 -8.18
N ARG A 83 9.97 1.67 -9.11
CA ARG A 83 11.08 2.39 -9.74
C ARG A 83 10.54 3.20 -10.92
N GLN A 84 10.49 4.51 -10.75
CA GLN A 84 10.11 5.48 -11.79
C GLN A 84 11.14 5.61 -12.93
N ASN A 85 12.32 4.96 -12.81
CA ASN A 85 13.45 5.15 -13.72
C ASN A 85 13.91 3.86 -14.40
N GLU A 86 12.99 3.05 -14.93
CA GLU A 86 13.31 2.45 -16.22
C GLU A 86 13.14 3.56 -17.25
N ILE A 87 14.13 4.47 -17.30
CA ILE A 87 14.31 5.31 -18.49
C ILE A 87 14.31 4.30 -19.64
N PRO A 88 13.36 4.38 -20.61
CA PRO A 88 13.44 3.55 -21.80
C PRO A 88 14.86 3.71 -22.31
N LYS A 89 15.64 2.63 -22.32
CA LYS A 89 17.02 2.65 -22.80
C LYS A 89 16.96 3.38 -24.14
N PRO A 90 17.60 4.56 -24.29
CA PRO A 90 17.48 5.30 -25.53
C PRO A 90 17.87 4.33 -26.63
N ALA A 91 16.96 4.10 -27.57
CA ALA A 91 17.25 3.31 -28.75
C ALA A 91 18.56 3.86 -29.28
N VAL A 92 19.57 3.00 -29.33
CA VAL A 92 20.93 3.39 -29.74
C VAL A 92 20.74 4.14 -31.05
N SER A 93 20.95 5.46 -31.07
CA SER A 93 20.96 6.20 -32.32
C SER A 93 22.09 5.58 -33.11
N GLU A 94 21.74 4.78 -34.12
CA GLU A 94 22.68 4.32 -35.14
C GLU A 94 23.30 5.59 -35.70
N LEU A 95 24.55 5.85 -35.28
CA LEU A 95 25.34 6.96 -35.77
C LEU A 95 25.48 6.75 -37.28
N SER A 96 24.76 7.54 -38.05
CA SER A 96 24.91 7.55 -39.50
C SER A 96 26.27 8.15 -39.84
N ALA A 97 27.14 7.34 -40.40
CA ALA A 97 28.14 7.76 -41.37
C ALA A 97 28.53 6.54 -42.20
N PRO A 98 28.60 6.67 -43.53
CA PRO A 98 29.90 7.10 -44.06
C PRO A 98 29.78 8.32 -44.96
N ILE A 99 30.66 9.27 -44.65
CA ILE A 99 31.17 10.35 -45.49
C ILE A 99 31.23 9.91 -46.96
N ARG A 100 30.52 10.62 -47.84
CA ARG A 100 30.77 10.58 -49.29
C ARG A 100 31.40 11.89 -49.69
N ASP A 101 32.70 12.01 -49.44
CA ASP A 101 33.52 12.99 -50.14
C ASP A 101 33.59 12.52 -51.60
N SER A 102 32.68 13.05 -52.42
CA SER A 102 32.70 12.85 -53.87
C SER A 102 33.99 13.45 -54.42
N LEU A 103 34.84 12.54 -54.90
CA LEU A 103 36.04 12.81 -55.66
C LEU A 103 35.72 13.58 -56.96
N LEU A 104 36.63 14.50 -57.30
CA LEU A 104 36.97 14.97 -58.65
C LEU A 104 35.99 15.93 -59.36
N SER A 105 36.39 17.19 -59.47
CA SER A 105 36.23 17.95 -60.72
C SER A 105 37.54 18.69 -61.01
N SER A 106 38.22 18.31 -62.08
CA SER A 106 39.31 19.06 -62.74
C SER A 106 38.97 19.23 -64.20
#